data_AF-A0A9E4U9Y5-F1
#
_entry.id   AF-A0A9E4U9Y5-F1
#
_cell.length_a   1.000
_cell.length_b   1.000
_cell.length_c   1.000
_cell.angle_alpha   90.00
_cell.angle_beta   90.00
_cell.angle_gamma   90.00
#
_symmetry.space_group_name_H-M   'P 1'
#
loop_
_entity.id
_entity.type
_entity.pdbx_description
1 polymer ?
#
loop_
_entity_poly.entity_id
_entity_poly.type
_entity_poly.pdbx_seq_one_letter_code
_entity_poly.pdbx_strand_id
1 'polypeptide(L)'
;MAPTYLSPGVYVEEVDGGSKPIALAGTAVAAFVGFARKGPANTPTLVTNWTQYVDNFGDFMEGSYLAHSVYGYFNNGGGRAYIIRLGAAEGADEGGTAQAALPSRAPTPADTLRIETIAPAEEAGDVTVEVSDATPPEEGEAPDDVFKVTVRGGGVEEVFDNLTLRRGRNARNVEQVVNDPETGSNLIRITDLGAGGSMAERRPNLGTFNLAGPQAVTTDIAVAPSDFEGSAADRTGMGGLEAADDVTMVIAPDLMSAYQAGMIDLTGVQAVQTAMIGHCERMGNRVAILDAPPDMKPQEIENWRVNIANYDSSYAALYYPWIRIFDPVTGKPINMPPSGHIAGIWSRNDDTRGVHKAPANEVVGGAIDVEFQITKGEQDGLNPVGINCIRAFPGR
;
A
#
# COMPACT_ATOMS: atom_id res chain seq x y z
N MET A 1 37.63 25.05 4.30
CA MET A 1 37.52 26.46 4.77
C MET A 1 36.82 27.22 3.67
N ALA A 2 35.67 27.85 3.95
CA ALA A 2 34.99 28.66 2.95
C ALA A 2 35.75 30.00 2.77
N PRO A 3 36.06 30.45 1.54
CA PRO A 3 36.68 31.74 1.33
C PRO A 3 35.71 32.87 1.69
N THR A 4 36.20 33.89 2.39
CA THR A 4 35.42 35.07 2.75
C THR A 4 35.75 36.20 1.77
N TYR A 5 34.79 36.60 0.94
CA TYR A 5 34.96 37.70 -0.01
C TYR A 5 34.62 39.04 0.67
N LEU A 6 35.60 39.95 0.76
CA LEU A 6 35.52 41.21 1.50
C LEU A 6 35.17 42.43 0.61
N SER A 7 34.55 42.23 -0.54
CA SER A 7 34.20 43.33 -1.45
C SER A 7 32.90 43.04 -2.21
N PRO A 8 32.03 44.04 -2.48
CA PRO A 8 30.82 43.82 -3.25
C PRO A 8 31.17 43.52 -4.72
N GLY A 9 30.79 42.34 -5.21
CA GLY A 9 31.00 41.89 -6.58
C GLY A 9 30.28 40.58 -6.87
N VAL A 10 30.20 40.18 -8.15
CA VAL A 10 29.71 38.85 -8.56
C VAL A 10 30.93 37.96 -8.77
N TYR A 11 31.03 36.88 -8.00
CA TYR A 11 32.12 35.92 -8.08
C TYR A 11 31.60 34.60 -8.65
N VAL A 12 32.29 34.06 -9.65
CA VAL A 12 32.04 32.73 -10.20
C VAL A 12 33.06 31.78 -9.62
N GLU A 13 32.60 30.75 -8.93
CA GLU A 13 33.43 29.65 -8.42
C GLU A 13 33.10 28.40 -9.25
N GLU A 14 34.05 27.95 -10.07
CA GLU A 14 33.95 26.64 -10.71
C GLU A 14 34.27 25.58 -9.67
N VAL A 15 33.23 24.95 -9.15
CA VAL A 15 33.37 23.71 -8.40
C VAL A 15 33.58 22.62 -9.44
N ASP A 16 34.78 22.02 -9.47
CA ASP A 16 35.03 20.79 -10.24
C ASP A 16 34.18 19.68 -9.62
N GLY A 17 32.93 19.58 -10.08
CA GLY A 17 32.07 18.44 -9.88
C GLY A 17 32.70 17.29 -10.65
N GLY A 18 33.65 16.58 -10.01
CA GLY A 18 34.24 15.36 -10.56
C GLY A 18 33.14 14.52 -11.20
N SER A 19 33.40 13.99 -12.40
CA SER A 19 32.39 13.43 -13.28
C SER A 19 31.40 12.59 -12.49
N LYS A 20 30.21 13.14 -12.23
CA LYS A 20 29.07 12.29 -11.87
C LYS A 20 29.02 11.26 -12.99
N PRO A 21 29.16 9.95 -12.70
CA PRO A 21 28.85 8.96 -13.71
C PRO A 21 27.51 9.37 -14.29
N ILE A 22 27.42 9.47 -15.61
CA ILE A 22 26.14 9.68 -16.27
C ILE A 22 25.32 8.46 -15.84
N ALA A 23 24.47 8.65 -14.84
CA ALA A 23 23.44 7.68 -14.55
C ALA A 23 22.68 7.56 -15.87
N LEU A 24 22.52 6.35 -16.38
CA LEU A 24 21.44 6.10 -17.32
C LEU A 24 20.19 6.61 -16.61
N ALA A 25 19.74 7.82 -16.96
CA ALA A 25 18.45 8.30 -16.51
C ALA A 25 17.47 7.37 -17.22
N GLY A 26 16.96 6.39 -16.47
CA GLY A 26 15.96 5.47 -17.01
C GLY A 26 14.85 6.32 -17.60
N THR A 27 14.65 6.22 -18.91
CA THR A 27 13.65 7.01 -19.63
C THR A 27 12.23 6.59 -19.27
N ALA A 28 12.08 5.49 -18.54
CA ALA A 28 10.83 4.85 -18.21
C ALA A 28 10.71 4.63 -16.69
N VAL A 29 10.08 5.58 -16.00
CA VAL A 29 9.73 5.47 -14.57
C VAL A 29 8.21 5.45 -14.45
N ALA A 30 7.67 4.32 -14.02
CA ALA A 30 6.23 4.16 -13.88
C ALA A 30 5.73 4.65 -12.51
N ALA A 31 4.54 5.21 -12.46
CA ALA A 31 3.79 5.45 -11.25
C ALA A 31 2.53 4.58 -11.26
N PHE A 32 2.37 3.76 -10.23
CA PHE A 32 1.22 2.89 -10.03
C PHE A 32 0.34 3.42 -8.91
N VAL A 33 -0.97 3.50 -9.17
CA VAL A 33 -1.98 3.92 -8.21
C VAL A 33 -2.96 2.76 -8.00
N GLY A 34 -3.12 2.30 -6.76
CA GLY A 34 -4.04 1.20 -6.46
C GLY A 34 -4.05 0.79 -5.00
N PHE A 35 -4.62 -0.37 -4.70
CA PHE A 35 -4.75 -0.94 -3.37
C PHE A 35 -3.57 -1.86 -3.04
N ALA A 36 -3.11 -1.83 -1.79
CA ALA A 36 -2.07 -2.69 -1.29
C ALA A 36 -2.42 -3.17 0.12
N ARG A 37 -1.80 -4.26 0.58
CA ARG A 37 -2.03 -4.85 1.92
C ARG A 37 -1.52 -3.96 3.04
N LYS A 38 -0.28 -3.47 2.90
CA LYS A 38 0.39 -2.57 3.87
C LYS A 38 1.03 -1.36 3.18
N GLY A 39 1.78 -0.56 3.93
CA GLY A 39 2.54 0.57 3.41
C GLY A 39 1.83 1.93 3.55
N PRO A 40 2.58 3.02 3.32
CA PRO A 40 2.07 4.37 3.55
C PRO A 40 0.96 4.68 2.55
N ALA A 41 -0.22 5.00 3.07
CA ALA A 41 -1.34 5.44 2.25
C ALA A 41 -1.05 6.81 1.65
N ASN A 42 -1.46 7.00 0.40
CA ASN A 42 -1.38 8.26 -0.33
C ASN A 42 0.03 8.87 -0.39
N THR A 43 1.09 8.08 -0.20
CA THR A 43 2.47 8.59 -0.24
C THR A 43 3.21 7.92 -1.39
N PRO A 44 3.61 8.68 -2.44
CA PRO A 44 4.42 8.14 -3.53
C PRO A 44 5.72 7.56 -2.99
N THR A 45 5.86 6.24 -3.06
CA THR A 45 7.01 5.52 -2.52
C THR A 45 7.78 4.87 -3.66
N LEU A 46 9.05 5.22 -3.80
CA LEU A 46 9.92 4.66 -4.82
C LEU A 46 10.29 3.21 -4.48
N VAL A 47 10.05 2.31 -5.43
CA VAL A 47 10.52 0.92 -5.45
C VAL A 47 11.35 0.67 -6.71
N THR A 48 12.37 -0.16 -6.59
CA THR A 48 13.35 -0.43 -7.67
C THR A 48 13.38 -1.89 -8.11
N ASN A 49 12.64 -2.75 -7.43
CA ASN A 49 12.49 -4.17 -7.73
C ASN A 49 11.29 -4.74 -6.97
N TRP A 50 10.93 -5.99 -7.29
CA TRP A 50 9.82 -6.70 -6.69
C TRP A 50 9.97 -6.93 -5.17
N THR A 51 11.16 -7.29 -4.70
CA THR A 51 11.40 -7.51 -3.26
C THR A 51 11.08 -6.26 -2.45
N GLN A 52 11.55 -5.10 -2.92
CA GLN A 52 11.27 -3.82 -2.26
C GLN A 52 9.77 -3.47 -2.28
N TYR A 53 9.04 -3.86 -3.33
CA TYR A 53 7.58 -3.73 -3.36
C TYR A 53 6.94 -4.57 -2.24
N VAL A 54 7.27 -5.85 -2.15
CA VAL A 54 6.69 -6.76 -1.15
C VAL A 54 7.01 -6.30 0.29
N ASP A 55 8.24 -5.84 0.52
CA ASP A 55 8.66 -5.33 1.84
C ASP A 55 7.83 -4.11 2.27
N ASN A 56 7.52 -3.20 1.34
CA ASN A 56 6.82 -1.95 1.63
C ASN A 56 5.29 -2.09 1.60
N PHE A 57 4.75 -2.85 0.66
CA PHE A 57 3.32 -2.86 0.29
C PHE A 57 2.63 -4.20 0.50
N GLY A 58 3.41 -5.27 0.72
CA GLY A 58 2.92 -6.63 0.86
C GLY A 58 2.90 -7.38 -0.47
N ASP A 59 2.63 -8.67 -0.37
CA ASP A 59 2.54 -9.56 -1.52
C ASP A 59 1.17 -9.43 -2.24
N PHE A 60 0.92 -10.28 -3.24
CA PHE A 60 -0.34 -10.33 -3.98
C PHE A 60 -1.57 -10.35 -3.08
N MET A 61 -2.61 -9.58 -3.44
CA MET A 61 -3.84 -9.41 -2.67
C MET A 61 -5.05 -9.78 -3.53
N GLU A 62 -6.04 -10.47 -2.96
CA GLU A 62 -7.31 -10.72 -3.64
C GLU A 62 -8.09 -9.40 -3.80
N GLY A 63 -8.77 -9.22 -4.95
CA GLY A 63 -9.52 -8.00 -5.24
C GLY A 63 -8.68 -6.80 -5.67
N SER A 64 -7.36 -6.96 -5.84
CA SER A 64 -6.45 -5.93 -6.36
C SER A 64 -5.57 -6.50 -7.48
N TYR A 65 -5.31 -5.65 -8.46
CA TYR A 65 -4.38 -5.87 -9.57
C TYR A 65 -3.07 -5.09 -9.41
N LEU A 66 -2.90 -4.27 -8.36
CA LEU A 66 -1.69 -3.46 -8.19
C LEU A 66 -0.43 -4.32 -8.11
N ALA A 67 -0.43 -5.34 -7.24
CA ALA A 67 0.71 -6.22 -7.04
C ALA A 67 1.06 -6.99 -8.32
N HIS A 68 0.06 -7.56 -9.01
CA HIS A 68 0.25 -8.26 -10.29
C HIS A 68 0.77 -7.33 -11.39
N SER A 69 0.30 -6.08 -11.42
CA SER A 69 0.76 -5.06 -12.39
C SER A 69 2.21 -4.67 -12.18
N VAL A 70 2.62 -4.46 -10.92
CA VAL A 70 3.99 -4.11 -10.55
C VAL A 70 4.93 -5.29 -10.79
N TYR A 71 4.50 -6.51 -10.47
CA TYR A 71 5.26 -7.72 -10.81
C TYR A 71 5.45 -7.84 -12.33
N GLY A 72 4.36 -7.67 -13.09
CA GLY A 72 4.37 -7.68 -14.55
C GLY A 72 5.28 -6.61 -15.15
N TYR A 73 5.31 -5.41 -14.56
CA TYR A 73 6.21 -4.32 -14.93
C TYR A 73 7.68 -4.73 -14.82
N PHE A 74 8.11 -5.19 -13.64
CA PHE A 74 9.49 -5.63 -13.43
C PHE A 74 9.86 -6.82 -14.31
N ASN A 75 8.98 -7.81 -14.43
CA ASN A 75 9.22 -9.00 -15.25
C ASN A 75 9.29 -8.69 -16.76
N ASN A 76 8.74 -7.56 -17.19
CA ASN A 76 8.80 -7.12 -18.59
C ASN A 76 9.93 -6.13 -18.89
N GLY A 77 10.78 -5.81 -17.91
CA GLY A 77 11.95 -4.92 -18.08
C GLY A 77 11.77 -3.53 -17.47
N GLY A 78 10.76 -3.35 -16.62
CA GLY A 78 10.61 -2.17 -15.78
C GLY A 78 11.75 -2.03 -14.77
N GLY A 79 12.14 -0.78 -14.48
CA GLY A 79 13.26 -0.45 -13.60
C GLY A 79 12.82 0.19 -12.29
N ARG A 80 12.49 1.49 -12.34
CA ARG A 80 12.07 2.26 -11.15
C ARG A 80 10.57 2.52 -11.23
N ALA A 81 9.87 2.34 -10.11
CA ALA A 81 8.45 2.64 -10.02
C ALA A 81 8.10 3.40 -8.74
N TYR A 82 7.18 4.35 -8.82
CA TYR A 82 6.52 4.92 -7.65
C TYR A 82 5.21 4.19 -7.42
N ILE A 83 4.94 3.85 -6.17
CA ILE A 83 3.69 3.22 -5.76
C ILE A 83 2.92 4.21 -4.90
N ILE A 84 1.65 4.41 -5.22
CA ILE A 84 0.69 5.14 -4.40
C ILE A 84 -0.39 4.16 -4.00
N ARG A 85 -0.40 3.83 -2.71
CA ARG A 85 -1.47 3.05 -2.10
C ARG A 85 -2.67 3.96 -1.83
N LEU A 86 -3.83 3.62 -2.39
CA LEU A 86 -5.11 4.21 -2.05
C LEU A 86 -5.68 3.60 -0.76
N GLY A 87 -6.34 4.41 0.06
CA GLY A 87 -6.92 4.03 1.35
C GLY A 87 -6.76 5.13 2.40
N ALA A 88 -7.43 4.97 3.55
CA ALA A 88 -7.34 5.92 4.65
C ALA A 88 -5.90 6.01 5.20
N ALA A 89 -5.49 7.20 5.60
CA ALA A 89 -4.17 7.44 6.20
C ALA A 89 -4.09 6.80 7.59
N GLU A 90 -3.09 5.92 7.75
CA GLU A 90 -2.60 5.25 8.97
C GLU A 90 -3.51 4.22 9.67
N GLY A 91 -2.96 3.02 9.90
CA GLY A 91 -3.34 2.15 11.03
C GLY A 91 -3.66 0.67 10.74
N ALA A 92 -3.82 0.24 9.49
CA ALA A 92 -4.10 -1.17 9.20
C ALA A 92 -2.84 -1.91 8.76
N ASP A 93 -1.99 -2.25 9.74
CA ASP A 93 -0.95 -3.25 9.57
C ASP A 93 -1.61 -4.62 9.38
N GLU A 94 -1.76 -5.10 8.15
CA GLU A 94 -1.99 -6.53 7.92
C GLU A 94 -0.71 -7.30 8.30
N GLY A 95 -0.64 -7.65 9.59
CA GLY A 95 0.51 -8.30 10.25
C GLY A 95 0.81 -7.82 11.67
N GLY A 96 0.09 -6.84 12.21
CA GLY A 96 0.30 -6.36 13.58
C GLY A 96 -0.20 -7.33 14.65
N THR A 97 0.39 -7.25 15.84
CA THR A 97 -0.11 -7.91 17.05
C THR A 97 -1.41 -7.27 17.49
N ALA A 98 -2.35 -8.03 18.07
CA ALA A 98 -3.56 -7.45 18.64
C ALA A 98 -3.21 -6.61 19.86
N GLN A 99 -3.77 -5.40 19.97
CA GLN A 99 -3.41 -4.45 21.03
C GLN A 99 -4.63 -3.95 21.80
N ALA A 100 -4.41 -3.53 23.05
CA ALA A 100 -5.37 -2.79 23.85
C ALA A 100 -4.63 -1.76 24.72
N ALA A 101 -5.18 -0.55 24.81
CA ALA A 101 -4.74 0.45 25.78
C ALA A 101 -5.61 0.33 27.05
N LEU A 102 -4.96 0.29 28.22
CA LEU A 102 -5.63 0.32 29.50
C LEU A 102 -5.67 1.77 30.01
N PRO A 103 -6.86 2.36 30.19
CA PRO A 103 -6.99 3.69 30.76
C PRO A 103 -6.71 3.67 32.27
N SER A 104 -6.16 4.76 32.78
CA SER A 104 -5.89 4.96 34.20
C SER A 104 -7.16 5.21 35.03
N ARG A 105 -7.08 5.01 36.35
CA ARG A 105 -8.13 5.34 37.34
C ARG A 105 -8.16 6.82 37.72
N ALA A 106 -7.41 7.68 37.03
CA ALA A 106 -7.40 9.11 37.30
C ALA A 106 -8.79 9.73 37.00
N PRO A 107 -9.15 10.86 37.65
CA PRO A 107 -10.37 11.61 37.33
C PRO A 107 -10.49 12.01 35.86
N THR A 108 -9.35 12.15 35.17
CA THR A 108 -9.24 12.25 33.72
C THR A 108 -8.42 11.07 33.22
N PRO A 109 -9.07 9.96 32.81
CA PRO A 109 -8.38 8.75 32.38
C PRO A 109 -7.44 9.01 31.20
N ALA A 110 -6.21 8.52 31.32
CA ALA A 110 -5.22 8.51 30.24
C ALA A 110 -4.64 7.11 30.13
N ASP A 111 -4.15 6.73 28.94
CA ASP A 111 -3.58 5.40 28.72
C ASP A 111 -2.35 5.19 29.60
N THR A 112 -2.42 4.20 30.50
CA THR A 112 -1.37 3.92 31.48
C THR A 112 -0.54 2.71 31.11
N LEU A 113 -1.18 1.70 30.51
CA LEU A 113 -0.53 0.50 30.01
C LEU A 113 -0.98 0.25 28.57
N ARG A 114 -0.08 -0.28 27.75
CA ARG A 114 -0.40 -0.90 26.47
C ARG A 114 -0.16 -2.39 26.57
N ILE A 115 -1.10 -3.18 26.06
CA ILE A 115 -0.99 -4.63 25.97
C ILE A 115 -0.98 -5.01 24.50
N GLU A 116 -0.11 -5.94 24.12
CA GLU A 116 0.02 -6.45 22.75
C GLU A 116 0.16 -7.98 22.79
N THR A 117 -0.41 -8.72 21.82
CA THR A 117 -0.21 -10.17 21.73
C THR A 117 1.24 -10.51 21.35
N ILE A 118 1.75 -11.65 21.84
CA ILE A 118 3.08 -12.14 21.43
C ILE A 118 3.00 -12.73 20.01
N ALA A 119 1.92 -13.44 19.69
CA ALA A 119 1.65 -13.96 18.36
C ALA A 119 0.97 -12.89 17.47
N PRO A 120 1.10 -12.98 16.14
CA PRO A 120 0.34 -12.14 15.20
C PRO A 120 -1.17 -12.24 15.46
N ALA A 121 -1.92 -11.16 15.21
CA ALA A 121 -3.36 -11.11 15.52
C ALA A 121 -4.17 -12.23 14.83
N GLU A 122 -3.76 -12.68 13.65
CA GLU A 122 -4.38 -13.78 12.90
C GLU A 122 -4.22 -15.15 13.58
N GLU A 123 -3.15 -15.33 14.35
CA GLU A 123 -2.80 -16.59 15.03
C GLU A 123 -3.17 -16.59 16.51
N ALA A 124 -3.23 -15.41 17.14
CA ALA A 124 -3.44 -15.26 18.59
C ALA A 124 -4.86 -15.66 19.05
N GLY A 125 -5.86 -15.62 18.17
CA GLY A 125 -7.26 -15.83 18.50
C GLY A 125 -7.83 -14.75 19.44
N ASP A 126 -9.01 -14.99 20.02
CA ASP A 126 -9.64 -14.05 20.95
C ASP A 126 -8.89 -14.05 22.30
N VAL A 127 -7.96 -13.12 22.48
CA VAL A 127 -7.27 -12.87 23.75
C VAL A 127 -7.97 -11.75 24.52
N THR A 128 -8.33 -12.04 25.77
CA THR A 128 -8.97 -11.09 26.68
C THR A 128 -8.10 -10.87 27.92
N VAL A 129 -8.04 -9.62 28.38
CA VAL A 129 -7.32 -9.24 29.60
C VAL A 129 -8.28 -8.62 30.59
N GLU A 130 -8.37 -9.21 31.77
CA GLU A 130 -9.20 -8.74 32.87
C GLU A 130 -8.31 -8.10 33.95
N VAL A 131 -8.61 -6.84 34.27
CA VAL A 131 -7.98 -6.09 35.36
C VAL A 131 -8.93 -6.10 36.56
N SER A 132 -8.43 -6.65 37.67
CA SER A 132 -9.15 -6.74 38.95
C SER A 132 -8.31 -6.18 40.10
N ASP A 133 -8.92 -5.96 41.26
CA ASP A 133 -8.16 -5.62 42.46
C ASP A 133 -7.29 -6.80 42.92
N ALA A 134 -6.14 -6.48 43.52
CA ALA A 134 -5.20 -7.49 44.01
C ALA A 134 -5.84 -8.32 45.13
N THR A 135 -5.46 -9.59 45.24
CA THR A 135 -5.94 -10.44 46.34
C THR A 135 -5.33 -9.96 47.66
N PRO A 136 -6.16 -9.67 48.70
CA PRO A 136 -5.64 -9.21 49.99
C PRO A 136 -4.68 -10.23 50.62
N PRO A 137 -3.60 -9.78 51.30
CA PRO A 137 -2.72 -10.67 52.05
C PRO A 137 -3.44 -11.31 53.25
N GLU A 138 -2.90 -12.43 53.75
CA GLU A 138 -3.47 -13.16 54.91
C GLU A 138 -3.54 -12.29 56.20
N GLU A 139 -2.71 -11.26 56.29
CA GLU A 139 -2.76 -10.21 57.33
C GLU A 139 -2.64 -8.81 56.69
N GLY A 140 -3.65 -7.96 56.87
CA GLY A 140 -3.66 -6.55 56.44
C GLY A 140 -4.40 -6.26 55.12
N GLU A 141 -4.51 -4.98 54.76
CA GLU A 141 -5.08 -4.55 53.47
C GLU A 141 -4.00 -4.53 52.39
N ALA A 142 -4.36 -4.88 51.15
CA ALA A 142 -3.43 -4.80 50.03
C ALA A 142 -3.06 -3.32 49.77
N PRO A 143 -1.80 -3.02 49.43
CA PRO A 143 -1.40 -1.63 49.11
C PRO A 143 -2.27 -1.01 48.01
N ASP A 144 -2.61 0.27 48.15
CA ASP A 144 -3.50 0.96 47.20
C ASP A 144 -2.94 1.07 45.77
N ASP A 145 -1.66 0.73 45.57
CA ASP A 145 -0.95 0.75 44.29
C ASP A 145 -0.83 -0.61 43.60
N VAL A 146 -1.39 -1.69 44.16
CA VAL A 146 -1.34 -3.03 43.55
C VAL A 146 -2.64 -3.43 42.83
N PHE A 147 -2.52 -4.28 41.82
CA PHE A 147 -3.64 -4.81 41.04
C PHE A 147 -3.33 -6.23 40.51
N LYS A 148 -4.36 -6.90 39.99
CA LYS A 148 -4.29 -8.23 39.39
C LYS A 148 -4.65 -8.16 37.91
N VAL A 149 -3.88 -8.87 37.09
CA VAL A 149 -4.11 -9.04 35.66
C VAL A 149 -4.34 -10.52 35.37
N THR A 150 -5.47 -10.84 34.76
CA THR A 150 -5.81 -12.18 34.29
C THR A 150 -5.90 -12.15 32.77
N VAL A 151 -5.14 -13.01 32.10
CA VAL A 151 -5.11 -13.13 30.63
C VAL A 151 -5.77 -14.45 30.25
N ARG A 152 -6.72 -14.42 29.31
CA ARG A 152 -7.37 -15.62 28.77
C ARG A 152 -7.28 -15.63 27.25
N GLY A 153 -6.79 -16.71 26.68
CA GLY A 153 -6.69 -16.90 25.22
C GLY A 153 -6.30 -18.33 24.86
N GLY A 154 -6.81 -18.87 23.75
CA GLY A 154 -6.42 -20.20 23.26
C GLY A 154 -6.68 -21.37 24.23
N GLY A 155 -7.62 -21.22 25.18
CA GLY A 155 -7.91 -22.21 26.22
C GLY A 155 -6.94 -22.20 27.41
N VAL A 156 -6.02 -21.23 27.47
CA VAL A 156 -5.08 -21.00 28.57
C VAL A 156 -5.52 -19.78 29.38
N GLU A 157 -5.39 -19.86 30.71
CA GLU A 157 -5.61 -18.75 31.65
C GLU A 157 -4.33 -18.48 32.44
N GLU A 158 -3.81 -17.26 32.35
CA GLU A 158 -2.59 -16.81 33.04
C GLU A 158 -2.96 -15.72 34.06
N VAL A 159 -2.57 -15.89 35.32
CA VAL A 159 -2.94 -14.98 36.42
C VAL A 159 -1.71 -14.36 37.05
N PHE A 160 -1.66 -13.03 37.02
CA PHE A 160 -0.58 -12.23 37.58
C PHE A 160 -1.15 -11.30 38.68
N ASP A 161 -0.99 -11.71 39.94
CA ASP A 161 -1.50 -10.95 41.09
C ASP A 161 -0.48 -9.97 41.66
N ASN A 162 -0.88 -9.06 42.55
CA ASN A 162 0.02 -8.17 43.31
C ASN A 162 1.03 -7.39 42.42
N LEU A 163 0.58 -6.95 41.24
CA LEU A 163 1.37 -6.18 40.29
C LEU A 163 1.34 -4.69 40.65
N THR A 164 2.44 -3.97 40.41
CA THR A 164 2.55 -2.52 40.63
C THR A 164 3.24 -1.84 39.46
N LEU A 165 3.05 -0.52 39.31
CA LEU A 165 3.79 0.33 38.37
C LEU A 165 5.11 0.83 38.96
N ARG A 166 5.38 0.56 40.24
CA ARG A 166 6.63 0.97 40.90
C ARG A 166 7.84 0.25 40.29
N ARG A 167 8.96 0.97 40.19
CA ARG A 167 10.27 0.42 39.81
C ARG A 167 11.14 0.28 41.06
N GLY A 168 11.74 -0.88 41.28
CA GLY A 168 12.62 -1.10 42.43
C GLY A 168 12.91 -2.59 42.68
N ARG A 169 13.97 -2.87 43.45
CA ARG A 169 14.51 -4.23 43.66
C ARG A 169 13.52 -5.22 44.30
N ASN A 170 12.47 -4.73 44.96
CA ASN A 170 11.44 -5.53 45.63
C ASN A 170 10.01 -5.24 45.11
N ALA A 171 9.87 -4.51 44.00
CA ALA A 171 8.56 -4.22 43.41
C ALA A 171 8.24 -5.28 42.34
N ARG A 172 7.05 -5.90 42.42
CA ARG A 172 6.50 -6.71 41.31
C ARG A 172 6.03 -5.79 40.19
N ASN A 173 6.98 -5.20 39.48
CA ASN A 173 6.68 -4.31 38.37
C ASN A 173 5.94 -5.08 37.26
N VAL A 174 4.81 -4.54 36.79
CA VAL A 174 3.96 -5.20 35.80
C VAL A 174 4.70 -5.55 34.49
N GLU A 175 5.54 -4.65 33.99
CA GLU A 175 6.30 -4.87 32.76
C GLU A 175 7.35 -5.97 32.94
N GLN A 176 8.03 -6.00 34.10
CA GLN A 176 9.04 -7.02 34.40
C GLN A 176 8.44 -8.40 34.65
N VAL A 177 7.30 -8.48 35.34
CA VAL A 177 6.67 -9.75 35.70
C VAL A 177 5.95 -10.38 34.49
N VAL A 178 5.24 -9.56 33.70
CA VAL A 178 4.47 -10.08 32.56
C VAL A 178 5.36 -10.38 31.35
N ASN A 179 6.43 -9.60 31.12
CA ASN A 179 7.33 -9.82 29.98
C ASN A 179 8.54 -10.71 30.33
N ASP A 180 8.56 -11.38 31.49
CA ASP A 180 9.67 -12.25 31.87
C ASP A 180 9.76 -13.46 30.91
N PRO A 181 10.93 -13.73 30.30
CA PRO A 181 11.06 -14.75 29.26
C PRO A 181 10.94 -16.20 29.77
N GLU A 182 11.07 -16.44 31.09
CA GLU A 182 11.01 -17.78 31.67
C GLU A 182 9.69 -18.03 32.44
N THR A 183 9.12 -16.98 33.05
CA THR A 183 8.00 -17.08 33.99
C THR A 183 6.84 -16.12 33.70
N GLY A 184 6.96 -15.29 32.66
CA GLY A 184 5.96 -14.32 32.24
C GLY A 184 4.84 -14.90 31.38
N SER A 185 4.13 -14.03 30.66
CA SER A 185 3.01 -14.41 29.80
C SER A 185 3.49 -15.03 28.49
N ASN A 186 2.81 -16.09 28.04
CA ASN A 186 3.01 -16.67 26.70
C ASN A 186 2.09 -16.05 25.65
N LEU A 187 1.09 -15.27 26.09
CA LEU A 187 0.04 -14.72 25.23
C LEU A 187 0.26 -13.24 24.92
N ILE A 188 0.77 -12.45 25.87
CA ILE A 188 0.83 -10.99 25.77
C ILE A 188 2.17 -10.39 26.23
N ARG A 189 2.44 -9.17 25.79
CA ARG A 189 3.42 -8.25 26.37
C ARG A 189 2.72 -6.99 26.86
N ILE A 190 3.25 -6.41 27.93
CA ILE A 190 2.74 -5.16 28.52
C ILE A 190 3.84 -4.10 28.50
N THR A 191 3.50 -2.87 28.14
CA THR A 191 4.38 -1.69 28.20
C THR A 191 3.75 -0.63 29.11
N ASP A 192 4.51 -0.10 30.08
CA ASP A 192 4.10 1.08 30.86
C ASP A 192 4.30 2.35 30.03
N LEU A 193 3.21 3.09 29.79
CA LEU A 193 3.21 4.31 28.99
C LEU A 193 3.64 5.55 29.79
N GLY A 194 3.89 5.41 31.09
CA GLY A 194 4.41 6.50 31.91
C GLY A 194 3.38 7.59 32.21
N ALA A 195 2.10 7.24 32.31
CA ALA A 195 1.02 8.19 32.59
C ALA A 195 1.33 9.09 33.80
N GLY A 196 0.91 10.37 33.74
CA GLY A 196 1.08 11.31 34.85
C GLY A 196 0.14 11.02 36.03
N GLY A 197 0.50 11.48 37.23
CA GLY A 197 -0.32 11.34 38.45
C GLY A 197 0.33 10.51 39.55
N SER A 198 -0.40 10.31 40.65
CA SER A 198 0.02 9.43 41.75
C SER A 198 -0.05 7.95 41.35
N MET A 199 0.65 7.08 42.08
CA MET A 199 0.67 5.64 41.78
C MET A 199 -0.73 4.99 41.87
N ALA A 200 -1.61 5.49 42.73
CA ALA A 200 -2.99 5.02 42.83
C ALA A 200 -3.83 5.44 41.60
N GLU A 201 -3.62 6.65 41.09
CA GLU A 201 -4.33 7.18 39.91
C GLU A 201 -3.86 6.51 38.61
N ARG A 202 -2.57 6.17 38.52
CA ARG A 202 -2.00 5.49 37.36
C ARG A 202 -2.43 4.03 37.21
N ARG A 203 -3.09 3.43 38.20
CA ARG A 203 -3.59 2.05 38.09
C ARG A 203 -4.52 1.91 36.89
N PRO A 204 -4.47 0.79 36.16
CA PRO A 204 -5.44 0.51 35.12
C PRO A 204 -6.85 0.42 35.71
N ASN A 205 -7.84 0.90 34.95
CA ASN A 205 -9.25 0.75 35.28
C ASN A 205 -9.63 -0.72 35.38
N LEU A 206 -10.55 -1.01 36.29
CA LEU A 206 -11.16 -2.33 36.41
C LEU A 206 -11.99 -2.62 35.17
N GLY A 207 -11.92 -3.85 34.69
CA GLY A 207 -12.72 -4.27 33.55
C GLY A 207 -12.06 -5.36 32.73
N THR A 208 -12.80 -5.83 31.73
CA THR A 208 -12.30 -6.74 30.70
C THR A 208 -11.99 -5.94 29.44
N PHE A 209 -10.79 -6.12 28.93
CA PHE A 209 -10.26 -5.47 27.75
C PHE A 209 -9.96 -6.53 26.71
N ASN A 210 -10.61 -6.43 25.55
CA ASN A 210 -10.36 -7.32 24.44
C ASN A 210 -9.19 -6.75 23.63
N LEU A 211 -8.22 -7.59 23.29
CA LEU A 211 -7.14 -7.18 22.39
C LEU A 211 -7.69 -7.25 20.97
N ALA A 212 -7.69 -6.12 20.27
CA ALA A 212 -8.11 -6.05 18.88
C ALA A 212 -6.88 -6.14 17.98
N GLY A 213 -6.87 -7.11 17.06
CA GLY A 213 -5.96 -7.10 15.93
C GLY A 213 -6.11 -5.80 15.13
N PRO A 214 -5.09 -5.36 14.38
CA PRO A 214 -5.41 -4.63 13.15
C PRO A 214 -6.38 -5.53 12.39
N GLN A 215 -7.60 -5.05 12.19
CA GLN A 215 -8.60 -5.81 11.45
C GLN A 215 -7.97 -6.14 10.09
N ALA A 216 -8.00 -7.43 9.72
CA ALA A 216 -7.77 -7.82 8.33
C ALA A 216 -8.61 -6.87 7.49
N VAL A 217 -7.99 -6.20 6.52
CA VAL A 217 -8.69 -5.23 5.70
C VAL A 217 -9.56 -6.04 4.75
N THR A 218 -10.71 -6.50 5.26
CA THR A 218 -11.83 -6.82 4.40
C THR A 218 -12.07 -5.57 3.58
N THR A 219 -12.07 -5.75 2.26
CA THR A 219 -12.19 -4.75 1.19
C THR A 219 -13.46 -3.90 1.29
N ASP A 220 -13.61 -3.13 2.36
CA ASP A 220 -14.54 -2.02 2.51
C ASP A 220 -13.75 -0.70 2.42
N ILE A 221 -12.76 -0.64 1.52
CA ILE A 221 -12.26 0.65 1.07
C ILE A 221 -13.39 1.20 0.18
N ALA A 222 -14.26 2.03 0.75
CA ALA A 222 -15.17 2.84 -0.06
C ALA A 222 -14.30 3.84 -0.83
N VAL A 223 -14.08 3.59 -2.12
CA VAL A 223 -13.21 4.41 -2.98
C VAL A 223 -14.08 5.16 -3.97
N ALA A 224 -13.95 6.48 -3.96
CA ALA A 224 -14.55 7.36 -4.95
C ALA A 224 -13.54 7.69 -6.06
N PRO A 225 -14.01 8.13 -7.25
CA PRO A 225 -13.12 8.66 -8.30
C PRO A 225 -12.14 9.74 -7.81
N SER A 226 -12.55 10.56 -6.83
CA SER A 226 -11.71 11.60 -6.22
C SER A 226 -10.50 11.06 -5.47
N ASP A 227 -10.54 9.81 -4.96
CA ASP A 227 -9.41 9.22 -4.25
C ASP A 227 -8.28 8.85 -5.21
N PHE A 228 -8.62 8.43 -6.45
CA PHE A 228 -7.65 8.21 -7.50
C PHE A 228 -7.01 9.53 -7.97
N GLU A 229 -7.82 10.58 -8.15
CA GLU A 229 -7.33 11.90 -8.54
C GLU A 229 -6.44 12.50 -7.45
N GLY A 230 -6.95 12.56 -6.23
CA GLY A 230 -6.27 13.13 -5.06
C GLY A 230 -6.00 14.65 -5.18
N SER A 231 -5.07 15.13 -4.37
CA SER A 231 -4.75 16.55 -4.22
C SER A 231 -3.24 16.73 -4.22
N ALA A 232 -2.73 17.67 -5.03
CA ALA A 232 -1.32 18.02 -5.03
C ALA A 232 -0.88 18.68 -3.70
N ALA A 233 -1.77 19.47 -3.09
CA ALA A 233 -1.51 20.14 -1.82
C ALA A 233 -1.38 19.13 -0.67
N ASP A 234 -2.26 18.14 -0.66
CA ASP A 234 -2.31 17.10 0.38
C ASP A 234 -1.47 15.86 0.00
N ARG A 235 -0.86 15.90 -1.19
CA ARG A 235 -0.07 14.83 -1.81
C ARG A 235 -0.78 13.49 -1.92
N THR A 236 -2.10 13.49 -2.08
CA THR A 236 -2.91 12.27 -2.18
C THR A 236 -3.13 11.84 -3.63
N GLY A 237 -3.50 10.57 -3.84
CA GLY A 237 -3.79 10.03 -5.17
C GLY A 237 -2.73 10.36 -6.21
N MET A 238 -3.15 10.59 -7.45
CA MET A 238 -2.27 11.04 -8.53
C MET A 238 -1.69 12.45 -8.30
N GLY A 239 -2.39 13.32 -7.57
CA GLY A 239 -1.89 14.65 -7.19
C GLY A 239 -0.55 14.58 -6.44
N GLY A 240 -0.30 13.53 -5.65
CA GLY A 240 1.00 13.28 -5.03
C GLY A 240 2.16 13.12 -6.01
N LEU A 241 1.90 12.71 -7.25
CA LEU A 241 2.93 12.53 -8.29
C LEU A 241 3.49 13.84 -8.85
N GLU A 242 2.88 14.99 -8.57
CA GLU A 242 3.42 16.29 -8.98
C GLU A 242 4.79 16.56 -8.34
N ALA A 243 5.07 15.99 -7.15
CA ALA A 243 6.37 16.08 -6.51
C ALA A 243 7.43 15.11 -7.09
N ALA A 244 7.02 14.17 -7.94
CA ALA A 244 7.88 13.18 -8.56
C ALA A 244 8.11 13.56 -10.04
N ASP A 245 9.12 14.40 -10.27
CA ASP A 245 9.43 14.94 -11.61
C ASP A 245 9.97 13.88 -12.57
N ASP A 246 10.54 12.78 -12.06
CA ASP A 246 11.14 11.72 -12.86
C ASP A 246 10.14 10.67 -13.35
N VAL A 247 8.87 10.75 -12.95
CA VAL A 247 7.80 9.87 -13.45
C VAL A 247 7.52 10.17 -14.92
N THR A 248 7.46 9.12 -15.74
CA THR A 248 7.17 9.19 -17.18
C THR A 248 5.94 8.39 -17.62
N MET A 249 5.42 7.50 -16.76
CA MET A 249 4.19 6.75 -17.03
C MET A 249 3.26 6.76 -15.81
N VAL A 250 1.95 6.86 -16.01
CA VAL A 250 0.94 6.80 -14.94
C VAL A 250 -0.05 5.68 -15.22
N ILE A 251 -0.27 4.83 -14.22
CA ILE A 251 -0.98 3.55 -14.34
C ILE A 251 -1.88 3.38 -13.11
N ALA A 252 -3.15 3.01 -13.31
CA ALA A 252 -4.11 2.80 -12.24
C ALA A 252 -4.90 1.49 -12.43
N PRO A 253 -4.25 0.32 -12.25
CA PRO A 253 -4.85 -0.97 -12.60
C PRO A 253 -6.08 -1.29 -11.73
N ASP A 254 -6.09 -0.80 -10.49
CA ASP A 254 -7.16 -1.02 -9.53
C ASP A 254 -8.38 -0.12 -9.75
N LEU A 255 -8.33 0.78 -10.73
CA LEU A 255 -9.55 1.40 -11.24
C LEU A 255 -10.50 0.32 -11.78
N MET A 256 -9.94 -0.71 -12.41
CA MET A 256 -10.73 -1.82 -12.95
C MET A 256 -11.24 -2.75 -11.85
N SER A 257 -10.45 -3.00 -10.80
CA SER A 257 -10.93 -3.81 -9.68
C SER A 257 -12.02 -3.07 -8.88
N ALA A 258 -11.89 -1.76 -8.68
CA ALA A 258 -12.93 -0.93 -8.07
C ALA A 258 -14.23 -0.93 -8.92
N TYR A 259 -14.12 -0.91 -10.25
CA TYR A 259 -15.24 -1.08 -11.16
C TYR A 259 -15.89 -2.46 -11.03
N GLN A 260 -15.10 -3.55 -11.05
CA GLN A 260 -15.61 -4.92 -10.92
C GLN A 260 -16.27 -5.17 -9.55
N ALA A 261 -15.79 -4.51 -8.50
CA ALA A 261 -16.38 -4.55 -7.17
C ALA A 261 -17.66 -3.69 -7.03
N GLY A 262 -18.04 -2.93 -8.06
CA GLY A 262 -19.20 -2.05 -8.04
C GLY A 262 -19.04 -0.78 -7.19
N MET A 263 -17.81 -0.46 -6.78
CA MET A 263 -17.50 0.77 -6.04
C MET A 263 -17.57 2.00 -6.96
N ILE A 264 -17.19 1.81 -8.22
CA ILE A 264 -17.17 2.83 -9.26
C ILE A 264 -17.94 2.30 -10.48
N ASP A 265 -18.75 3.14 -11.12
CA ASP A 265 -19.45 2.79 -12.36
C ASP A 265 -18.62 3.17 -13.60
N LEU A 266 -19.10 2.89 -14.81
CA LEU A 266 -18.39 3.27 -16.03
C LEU A 266 -18.18 4.80 -16.14
N THR A 267 -19.12 5.60 -15.64
CA THR A 267 -18.96 7.07 -15.58
C THR A 267 -17.77 7.45 -14.72
N GLY A 268 -17.61 6.83 -13.56
CA GLY A 268 -16.47 7.05 -12.69
C GLY A 268 -15.15 6.52 -13.27
N VAL A 269 -15.17 5.40 -14.00
CA VAL A 269 -13.99 4.94 -14.78
C VAL A 269 -13.58 6.02 -15.78
N GLN A 270 -14.53 6.58 -16.54
CA GLN A 270 -14.26 7.67 -17.47
C GLN A 270 -13.68 8.88 -16.75
N ALA A 271 -14.23 9.25 -15.59
CA ALA A 271 -13.78 10.40 -14.81
C ALA A 271 -12.32 10.23 -14.34
N VAL A 272 -11.97 9.07 -13.78
CA VAL A 272 -10.59 8.79 -13.34
C VAL A 272 -9.62 8.77 -14.52
N GLN A 273 -9.96 8.11 -15.63
CA GLN A 273 -9.09 8.11 -16.82
C GLN A 273 -8.94 9.52 -17.43
N THR A 274 -9.98 10.34 -17.40
CA THR A 274 -9.91 11.76 -17.78
C THR A 274 -8.98 12.54 -16.86
N ALA A 275 -9.04 12.29 -15.55
CA ALA A 275 -8.14 12.91 -14.59
C ALA A 275 -6.68 12.46 -14.80
N MET A 276 -6.44 11.17 -15.11
CA MET A 276 -5.11 10.66 -15.49
C MET A 276 -4.55 11.39 -16.71
N ILE A 277 -5.37 11.56 -17.75
CA ILE A 277 -5.00 12.31 -18.97
C ILE A 277 -4.67 13.75 -18.61
N GLY A 278 -5.55 14.43 -17.89
CA GLY A 278 -5.36 15.83 -17.51
C GLY A 278 -4.12 16.04 -16.64
N HIS A 279 -3.79 15.09 -15.76
CA HIS A 279 -2.53 15.10 -15.01
C HIS A 279 -1.31 15.02 -15.93
N CYS A 280 -1.33 14.09 -16.88
CA CYS A 280 -0.24 13.90 -17.83
C CYS A 280 -0.05 15.12 -18.74
N GLU A 281 -1.14 15.73 -19.20
CA GLU A 281 -1.12 16.97 -20.00
C GLU A 281 -0.55 18.16 -19.23
N ARG A 282 -0.93 18.33 -17.96
CA ARG A 282 -0.40 19.40 -17.10
C ARG A 282 1.10 19.26 -16.84
N MET A 283 1.55 18.03 -16.57
CA MET A 283 2.96 17.76 -16.27
C MET A 283 3.84 17.77 -17.53
N GLY A 284 3.28 17.42 -18.70
CA GLY A 284 3.96 17.48 -19.99
C GLY A 284 5.11 16.48 -20.19
N ASN A 285 5.45 15.69 -19.17
CA ASN A 285 6.60 14.79 -19.16
C ASN A 285 6.26 13.32 -18.91
N ARG A 286 4.97 12.97 -18.88
CA ARG A 286 4.49 11.62 -18.57
C ARG A 286 3.25 11.27 -19.38
N VAL A 287 3.01 9.98 -19.59
CA VAL A 287 1.91 9.45 -20.39
C VAL A 287 1.08 8.47 -19.57
N ALA A 288 -0.25 8.56 -19.66
CA ALA A 288 -1.15 7.61 -19.02
C ALA A 288 -1.26 6.33 -19.84
N ILE A 289 -1.09 5.18 -19.20
CA ILE A 289 -1.39 3.88 -19.83
C ILE A 289 -2.74 3.43 -19.29
N LEU A 290 -3.74 3.45 -20.15
CA LEU A 290 -5.13 3.21 -19.80
C LEU A 290 -5.50 1.75 -20.09
N ASP A 291 -6.25 1.16 -19.18
CA ASP A 291 -6.87 -0.14 -19.36
C ASP A 291 -8.29 0.03 -19.89
N ALA A 292 -8.67 -0.80 -20.88
CA ALA A 292 -10.06 -0.92 -21.28
C ALA A 292 -10.92 -1.46 -20.12
N PRO A 293 -12.20 -1.06 -19.99
CA PRO A 293 -13.12 -1.75 -19.10
C PRO A 293 -13.19 -3.26 -19.42
N PRO A 294 -13.33 -4.14 -18.41
CA PRO A 294 -13.32 -5.58 -18.60
C PRO A 294 -14.51 -6.06 -19.43
N ASP A 295 -14.40 -7.27 -19.98
CA ASP A 295 -15.48 -8.01 -20.65
C ASP A 295 -16.10 -7.34 -21.89
N MET A 296 -15.53 -6.22 -22.38
CA MET A 296 -16.00 -5.55 -23.61
C MET A 296 -15.52 -6.27 -24.87
N LYS A 297 -16.43 -6.60 -25.78
CA LYS A 297 -16.09 -7.12 -27.12
C LYS A 297 -15.55 -6.02 -28.03
N PRO A 298 -14.93 -6.35 -29.18
CA PRO A 298 -14.31 -5.37 -30.08
C PRO A 298 -15.22 -4.18 -30.46
N GLN A 299 -16.48 -4.45 -30.80
CA GLN A 299 -17.43 -3.38 -31.14
C GLN A 299 -17.80 -2.49 -29.95
N GLU A 300 -17.85 -3.08 -28.74
CA GLU A 300 -18.22 -2.38 -27.52
C GLU A 300 -17.07 -1.48 -27.05
N ILE A 301 -15.83 -1.95 -27.15
CA ILE A 301 -14.65 -1.13 -26.81
C ILE A 301 -14.44 0.01 -27.82
N GLU A 302 -14.74 -0.21 -29.11
CA GLU A 302 -14.76 0.85 -30.11
C GLU A 302 -15.77 1.94 -29.73
N ASN A 303 -17.00 1.55 -29.40
CA ASN A 303 -18.04 2.48 -28.98
C ASN A 303 -17.68 3.21 -27.68
N TRP A 304 -17.10 2.49 -26.70
CA TRP A 304 -16.57 3.08 -25.48
C TRP A 304 -15.56 4.18 -25.82
N ARG A 305 -14.52 3.85 -26.57
CA ARG A 305 -13.43 4.76 -26.92
C ARG A 305 -13.88 5.99 -27.70
N VAL A 306 -14.81 5.82 -28.65
CA VAL A 306 -15.20 6.87 -29.59
C VAL A 306 -16.36 7.71 -29.08
N ASN A 307 -17.42 7.08 -28.55
CA ASN A 307 -18.68 7.76 -28.27
C ASN A 307 -18.93 8.03 -26.78
N ILE A 308 -18.36 7.21 -25.88
CA ILE A 308 -18.61 7.32 -24.44
C ILE A 308 -17.46 8.07 -23.77
N ALA A 309 -16.27 7.45 -23.74
CA ALA A 309 -15.05 8.01 -23.20
C ALA A 309 -14.58 9.24 -23.97
N ASN A 310 -14.59 9.14 -25.30
CA ASN A 310 -14.22 10.19 -26.25
C ASN A 310 -12.90 10.90 -25.89
N TYR A 311 -11.88 10.13 -25.57
CA TYR A 311 -10.55 10.65 -25.26
C TYR A 311 -9.88 11.23 -26.52
N ASP A 312 -9.39 12.46 -26.42
CA ASP A 312 -8.61 13.13 -27.48
C ASP A 312 -7.35 13.75 -26.87
N SER A 313 -6.33 12.93 -26.65
CA SER A 313 -5.05 13.38 -26.10
C SER A 313 -3.90 12.54 -26.61
N SER A 314 -2.74 13.19 -26.79
CA SER A 314 -1.46 12.52 -27.09
C SER A 314 -0.73 12.04 -25.83
N TYR A 315 -1.27 12.36 -24.64
CA TYR A 315 -0.71 11.98 -23.34
C TYR A 315 -1.34 10.72 -22.75
N ALA A 316 -2.02 9.91 -23.56
CA ALA A 316 -2.52 8.61 -23.13
C ALA A 316 -2.50 7.54 -24.23
N ALA A 317 -2.36 6.28 -23.81
CA ALA A 317 -2.44 5.11 -24.67
C ALA A 317 -3.37 4.07 -24.04
N LEU A 318 -4.45 3.71 -24.74
CA LEU A 318 -5.40 2.68 -24.32
C LEU A 318 -4.98 1.31 -24.86
N TYR A 319 -4.94 0.30 -24.00
CA TYR A 319 -4.61 -1.08 -24.36
C TYR A 319 -5.80 -2.02 -24.17
N TYR A 320 -5.99 -2.91 -25.13
CA TYR A 320 -7.10 -3.87 -25.21
C TYR A 320 -6.65 -5.12 -25.99
N PRO A 321 -7.17 -6.33 -25.73
CA PRO A 321 -7.99 -6.73 -24.59
C PRO A 321 -7.14 -6.93 -23.34
N TRP A 322 -7.76 -7.39 -22.27
CA TRP A 322 -7.01 -7.83 -21.09
C TRP A 322 -6.14 -9.03 -21.42
N ILE A 323 -5.05 -9.18 -20.66
CA ILE A 323 -4.19 -10.36 -20.73
C ILE A 323 -4.65 -11.38 -19.70
N ARG A 324 -4.30 -12.64 -19.91
CA ARG A 324 -4.55 -13.70 -18.96
C ARG A 324 -3.23 -14.13 -18.34
N ILE A 325 -3.15 -14.16 -17.02
CA ILE A 325 -1.95 -14.53 -16.26
C ILE A 325 -2.28 -15.68 -15.31
N PHE A 326 -1.26 -16.40 -14.84
CA PHE A 326 -1.42 -17.34 -13.73
C PHE A 326 -1.37 -16.56 -12.42
N ASP A 327 -2.44 -16.64 -11.63
CA ASP A 327 -2.49 -15.99 -10.32
C ASP A 327 -1.90 -16.88 -9.23
N PRO A 328 -0.81 -16.47 -8.56
CA PRO A 328 -0.23 -17.23 -7.46
C PRO A 328 -1.12 -17.27 -6.21
N VAL A 329 -2.08 -16.35 -6.05
CA VAL A 329 -3.00 -16.33 -4.89
C VAL A 329 -4.04 -17.44 -5.01
N THR A 330 -4.78 -17.46 -6.12
CA THR A 330 -5.85 -18.45 -6.35
C THR A 330 -5.36 -19.74 -7.00
N GLY A 331 -4.13 -19.77 -7.53
CA GLY A 331 -3.57 -20.88 -8.28
C GLY A 331 -4.25 -21.13 -9.64
N LYS A 332 -4.98 -20.13 -10.16
CA LYS A 332 -5.79 -20.24 -11.39
C LYS A 332 -5.46 -19.11 -12.37
N PRO A 333 -5.71 -19.32 -13.67
CA PRO A 333 -5.69 -18.23 -14.63
C PRO A 333 -6.74 -17.15 -14.31
N ILE A 334 -6.33 -15.87 -14.30
CA ILE A 334 -7.21 -14.71 -14.17
C ILE A 334 -7.04 -13.75 -15.36
N ASN A 335 -8.08 -12.99 -15.67
CA ASN A 335 -7.98 -11.85 -16.60
C ASN A 335 -7.39 -10.66 -15.84
N MET A 336 -6.50 -9.93 -16.49
CA MET A 336 -5.66 -8.92 -15.86
C MET A 336 -5.57 -7.66 -16.76
N PRO A 337 -5.76 -6.46 -16.20
CA PRO A 337 -5.50 -5.21 -16.93
C PRO A 337 -4.05 -5.16 -17.43
N PRO A 338 -3.81 -4.88 -18.72
CA PRO A 338 -2.49 -5.01 -19.32
C PRO A 338 -1.51 -3.88 -18.98
N SER A 339 -1.98 -2.72 -18.51
CA SER A 339 -1.19 -1.48 -18.37
C SER A 339 0.17 -1.66 -17.68
N GLY A 340 0.23 -2.40 -16.57
CA GLY A 340 1.50 -2.65 -15.86
C GLY A 340 2.51 -3.46 -16.66
N HIS A 341 2.06 -4.50 -17.37
CA HIS A 341 2.93 -5.31 -18.22
C HIS A 341 3.43 -4.50 -19.42
N ILE A 342 2.55 -3.68 -20.00
CA ILE A 342 2.87 -2.81 -21.12
C ILE A 342 3.88 -1.73 -20.71
N ALA A 343 3.77 -1.14 -19.52
CA ALA A 343 4.76 -0.21 -19.01
C ALA A 343 6.16 -0.84 -18.88
N GLY A 344 6.21 -2.13 -18.52
CA GLY A 344 7.46 -2.88 -18.50
C GLY A 344 8.03 -3.05 -19.90
N ILE A 345 7.18 -3.34 -20.89
CA ILE A 345 7.57 -3.43 -22.30
C ILE A 345 8.07 -2.08 -22.84
N TRP A 346 7.43 -0.97 -22.48
CA TRP A 346 7.90 0.37 -22.85
C TRP A 346 9.32 0.58 -22.32
N SER A 347 9.54 0.25 -21.04
CA SER A 347 10.86 0.33 -20.40
C SER A 347 11.91 -0.53 -21.13
N ARG A 348 11.58 -1.80 -21.40
CA ARG A 348 12.47 -2.72 -22.13
C ARG A 348 12.79 -2.26 -23.54
N ASN A 349 11.79 -1.77 -24.27
CA ASN A 349 11.97 -1.27 -25.62
C ASN A 349 12.88 -0.02 -25.62
N ASP A 350 12.65 0.91 -24.70
CA ASP A 350 13.45 2.12 -24.59
C ASP A 350 14.91 1.80 -24.25
N ASP A 351 15.16 0.87 -23.35
CA ASP A 351 16.51 0.45 -22.97
C ASP A 351 17.24 -0.29 -24.10
N THR A 352 16.54 -1.10 -24.89
CA THR A 352 17.16 -1.97 -25.89
C THR A 352 17.18 -1.39 -27.31
N ARG A 353 16.23 -0.51 -27.64
CA ARG A 353 16.00 0.03 -28.99
C ARG A 353 15.94 1.55 -29.01
N GLY A 354 15.73 2.20 -27.87
CA GLY A 354 15.56 3.64 -27.72
C GLY A 354 14.12 4.11 -27.95
N VAL A 355 13.76 5.23 -27.31
CA VAL A 355 12.42 5.87 -27.32
C VAL A 355 11.85 6.17 -28.71
N HIS A 356 12.69 6.20 -29.75
CA HIS A 356 12.28 6.47 -31.12
C HIS A 356 11.71 5.24 -31.85
N LYS A 357 11.75 4.06 -31.23
CA LYS A 357 11.15 2.82 -31.74
C LYS A 357 9.84 2.55 -31.02
N ALA A 358 8.80 2.29 -31.79
CA ALA A 358 7.50 1.95 -31.24
C ALA A 358 7.59 0.61 -30.47
N PRO A 359 7.07 0.53 -29.24
CA PRO A 359 7.05 -0.69 -28.41
C PRO A 359 5.97 -1.68 -28.92
N ALA A 360 6.17 -2.21 -30.12
CA ALA A 360 5.23 -3.10 -30.81
C ALA A 360 5.93 -4.39 -31.29
N ASN A 361 5.18 -5.48 -31.39
CA ASN A 361 5.69 -6.85 -31.66
C ASN A 361 6.60 -7.40 -30.54
N GLU A 362 6.38 -6.94 -29.32
CA GLU A 362 7.06 -7.41 -28.12
C GLU A 362 6.27 -8.53 -27.46
N VAL A 363 6.97 -9.52 -26.89
CA VAL A 363 6.33 -10.60 -26.12
C VAL A 363 5.98 -10.09 -24.73
N VAL A 364 4.74 -10.34 -24.30
CA VAL A 364 4.28 -10.02 -22.94
C VAL A 364 4.70 -11.14 -22.00
N GLY A 365 5.77 -10.92 -21.22
CA GLY A 365 6.25 -11.88 -20.24
C GLY A 365 5.22 -12.09 -19.13
N GLY A 366 4.94 -13.35 -18.78
CA GLY A 366 3.97 -13.74 -17.76
C GLY A 366 2.53 -13.89 -18.26
N ALA A 367 2.21 -13.37 -19.44
CA ALA A 367 0.91 -13.62 -20.08
C ALA A 367 0.89 -15.04 -20.67
N ILE A 368 -0.20 -15.77 -20.40
CA ILE A 368 -0.44 -17.12 -20.94
C ILE A 368 -1.47 -17.10 -22.08
N ASP A 369 -2.34 -16.10 -22.13
CA ASP A 369 -3.28 -15.86 -23.22
C ASP A 369 -3.79 -14.41 -23.19
N VAL A 370 -4.72 -14.06 -24.07
CA VAL A 370 -5.53 -12.84 -24.03
C VAL A 370 -6.98 -13.18 -23.70
N GLU A 371 -7.70 -12.24 -23.10
CA GLU A 371 -9.13 -12.38 -22.77
C GLU A 371 -9.98 -12.62 -24.02
N PHE A 372 -9.71 -11.87 -25.09
CA PHE A 372 -10.39 -12.00 -26.38
C PHE A 372 -9.38 -12.16 -27.53
N GLN A 373 -9.62 -13.12 -28.40
CA GLN A 373 -8.81 -13.26 -29.62
C GLN A 373 -9.24 -12.23 -30.64
N ILE A 374 -8.38 -11.25 -30.90
CA ILE A 374 -8.65 -10.20 -31.90
C ILE A 374 -8.20 -10.65 -33.28
N THR A 375 -9.13 -10.67 -34.22
CA THR A 375 -8.86 -10.94 -35.63
C THR A 375 -8.16 -9.75 -36.28
N LYS A 376 -7.56 -9.98 -37.45
CA LYS A 376 -6.97 -8.89 -38.23
C LYS A 376 -8.00 -7.83 -38.61
N GLY A 377 -9.19 -8.24 -39.03
CA GLY A 377 -10.24 -7.31 -39.47
C GLY A 377 -10.77 -6.42 -38.34
N GLU A 378 -10.91 -6.96 -37.13
CA GLU A 378 -11.26 -6.17 -35.95
C GLU A 378 -10.14 -5.17 -35.60
N GLN A 379 -8.88 -5.62 -35.60
CA GLN A 379 -7.74 -4.74 -35.34
C GLN A 379 -7.66 -3.59 -36.35
N ASP A 380 -7.95 -3.85 -37.64
CA ASP A 380 -7.94 -2.84 -38.70
C ASP A 380 -8.99 -1.72 -38.44
N GLY A 381 -10.05 -2.00 -37.68
CA GLY A 381 -11.03 -1.00 -37.21
C GLY A 381 -10.65 -0.31 -35.89
N LEU A 382 -10.02 -1.04 -34.95
CA LEU A 382 -9.69 -0.53 -33.62
C LEU A 382 -8.44 0.38 -33.60
N ASN A 383 -7.41 0.05 -34.39
CA ASN A 383 -6.15 0.82 -34.39
C ASN A 383 -6.34 2.31 -34.78
N PRO A 384 -7.09 2.66 -35.85
CA PRO A 384 -7.27 4.06 -36.26
C PRO A 384 -7.94 4.95 -35.20
N VAL A 385 -8.72 4.37 -34.29
CA VAL A 385 -9.37 5.09 -33.18
C VAL A 385 -8.53 5.09 -31.89
N GLY A 386 -7.27 4.68 -31.98
CA GLY A 386 -6.31 4.76 -30.87
C GLY A 386 -6.46 3.66 -29.83
N ILE A 387 -6.96 2.48 -30.20
CA ILE A 387 -7.00 1.29 -29.34
C ILE A 387 -5.83 0.38 -29.71
N ASN A 388 -4.88 0.20 -28.80
CA ASN A 388 -3.70 -0.64 -29.01
C ASN A 388 -4.04 -2.11 -28.73
N CYS A 389 -4.17 -2.89 -29.80
CA CYS A 389 -4.57 -4.30 -29.73
C CYS A 389 -3.43 -5.23 -29.28
N ILE A 390 -3.63 -6.00 -28.22
CA ILE A 390 -2.80 -7.13 -27.80
C ILE A 390 -3.34 -8.39 -28.45
N ARG A 391 -2.45 -9.22 -29.03
CA ARG A 391 -2.85 -10.40 -29.80
C ARG A 391 -2.01 -11.61 -29.44
N ALA A 392 -2.66 -12.76 -29.31
CA ALA A 392 -1.97 -14.04 -29.23
C ALA A 392 -1.72 -14.59 -30.63
N PHE A 393 -0.51 -15.10 -30.87
CA PHE A 393 -0.16 -15.82 -32.08
C PHE A 393 0.39 -17.19 -31.70
N PRO A 394 -0.20 -18.30 -32.17
CA PRO A 394 0.33 -19.62 -31.88
C PRO A 394 1.82 -19.73 -32.26
N GLY A 395 2.67 -20.10 -31.30
CA GLY A 395 4.11 -20.29 -31.51
C GLY A 395 4.98 -19.05 -31.33
N ARG A 396 4.47 -17.96 -30.74
CA ARG A 396 5.25 -16.80 -30.30
C ARG A 396 4.91 -16.37 -28.90
#